data_AF-A0A926A500-F1
#
_entry.id   AF-A0A926A500-F1
#
_cell.length_a   1.000
_cell.length_b   1.000
_cell.length_c   1.000
_cell.angle_alpha   90.00
_cell.angle_beta   90.00
_cell.angle_gamma   90.00
#
_symmetry.space_group_name_H-M   'P 1'
#
loop_
_entity.id
_entity.type
_entity.pdbx_description
1 polymer ?
#
loop_
_entity_poly.entity_id
_entity_poly.type
_entity_poly.pdbx_seq_one_letter_code
_entity_poly.pdbx_strand_id
1 'polypeptide(L)'
;MRWRGPFFISLGINAVLAAAWLFSARQPSRPVTEVGLTNSPTVKTNVIVRRQFFTWSDIESPDYPTFVANLRSIDCPEQTIRDIIIADVNTLYSKRLATELVTADQQWWRSEPDSNIVRVATQKSRVIDEERRNLLTRLLGANWETGDLVSLPRPSRPGVALDGPILGPLSQDIKQAVEAISVRSQERLQEYLSKAGKREKATDAADLARLRQETREQLASVLSPQQLEEYLLRYSQNATNLRAEMGTLKHFKATPEEFRSIFRVTDSYDQQLLKLAGRTDPNGALERRTLEQARDIAIRTALGAERYNQYVLLHDPLYRDAFAAAQQAGTPEAARAIYEINLATAQEQASARSNTNMTSQQRDFELKRIELEQLRANALAMG
;
A
#
# COMPACT_ATOMS: atom_id res chain seq x y z
N MET A 1 32.00 -36.33 -13.38
CA MET A 1 31.78 -37.70 -12.84
C MET A 1 32.07 -37.74 -11.32
N ARG A 2 31.28 -37.06 -10.47
CA ARG A 2 31.54 -37.02 -8.99
C ARG A 2 30.28 -36.85 -8.11
N TRP A 3 29.12 -37.36 -8.51
CA TRP A 3 27.86 -37.21 -7.74
C TRP A 3 27.25 -38.53 -7.25
N ARG A 4 27.92 -39.67 -7.46
CA ARG A 4 27.43 -40.98 -7.01
C ARG A 4 27.66 -41.23 -5.52
N GLY A 5 28.72 -40.67 -4.93
CA GLY A 5 29.07 -40.84 -3.51
C GLY A 5 28.02 -40.36 -2.50
N PRO A 6 27.54 -39.09 -2.56
CA PRO A 6 26.62 -38.57 -1.56
C PRO A 6 25.22 -39.21 -1.63
N PHE A 7 24.81 -39.69 -2.81
CA PHE A 7 23.52 -40.33 -3.01
C PHE A 7 23.42 -41.65 -2.22
N PHE A 8 24.43 -42.52 -2.31
CA PHE A 8 24.45 -43.79 -1.59
C PHE A 8 24.58 -43.62 -0.07
N ILE A 9 25.24 -42.56 0.39
CA ILE A 9 25.32 -42.22 1.81
C ILE A 9 23.93 -41.82 2.35
N SER A 10 23.19 -40.98 1.62
CA SER A 10 21.83 -40.59 2.02
C SER A 10 20.85 -41.78 2.01
N LEU A 11 21.02 -42.70 1.05
CA LEU A 11 20.21 -43.91 0.96
C LEU A 11 20.46 -44.84 2.14
N GLY A 12 21.74 -45.01 2.53
CA GLY A 12 22.12 -45.82 3.69
C GLY A 12 21.58 -45.25 5.01
N ILE A 13 21.66 -43.94 5.21
CA ILE A 13 21.15 -43.28 6.42
C ILE A 13 19.63 -43.43 6.55
N ASN A 14 18.89 -43.23 5.44
CA ASN A 14 17.44 -43.40 5.44
C ASN A 14 17.01 -44.86 5.66
N ALA A 15 17.76 -45.83 5.13
CA ALA A 15 17.48 -47.25 5.38
C ALA A 15 17.70 -47.65 6.84
N VAL A 16 18.74 -47.12 7.49
CA VAL A 16 19.01 -47.35 8.92
C VAL A 16 17.93 -46.70 9.79
N LEU A 17 17.47 -45.49 9.45
CA LEU A 17 16.37 -44.83 10.16
C LEU A 17 15.05 -45.59 10.04
N ALA A 18 14.73 -46.12 8.84
CA ALA A 18 13.54 -46.94 8.62
C ALA A 18 13.60 -48.26 9.40
N ALA A 19 14.77 -48.90 9.46
CA ALA A 19 14.98 -50.11 10.26
C ALA A 19 14.86 -49.82 11.76
N ALA A 20 15.45 -48.74 12.26
CA ALA A 20 15.35 -48.33 13.66
C ALA A 20 13.89 -48.02 14.06
N TRP A 21 13.12 -47.40 13.18
CA TRP A 21 11.69 -47.14 13.41
C TRP A 21 10.87 -48.43 13.50
N LEU A 22 11.12 -49.40 12.61
CA LEU A 22 10.45 -50.70 12.63
C LEU A 22 10.79 -51.54 13.87
N PHE A 23 12.01 -51.41 14.40
CA PHE A 23 12.41 -52.08 15.65
C PHE A 23 11.86 -51.38 16.90
N SER A 24 11.75 -50.05 16.89
CA SER A 24 11.16 -49.28 18.00
C SER A 24 9.63 -49.50 18.09
N ALA A 25 8.94 -49.61 16.96
CA ALA A 25 7.51 -49.88 16.89
C ALA A 25 7.12 -51.31 17.32
N ARG A 26 8.09 -52.20 17.55
CA ARG A 26 7.88 -53.60 17.97
C ARG A 26 8.18 -53.86 19.44
N GLN A 27 8.33 -52.83 20.28
CA GLN A 27 8.41 -53.05 21.72
C GLN A 27 7.09 -53.64 22.24
N PRO A 28 7.07 -54.88 22.77
CA PRO A 28 5.89 -55.41 23.41
C PRO A 28 5.66 -54.67 24.73
N SER A 29 4.44 -54.18 24.93
CA SER A 29 3.99 -53.59 26.18
C SER A 29 4.26 -54.56 27.34
N ARG A 30 5.03 -54.13 28.34
CA ARG A 30 5.23 -54.91 29.57
C ARG A 30 3.86 -55.16 30.22
N PRO A 31 3.52 -56.40 30.59
CA PRO A 31 2.34 -56.64 31.40
C PRO A 31 2.59 -56.03 32.79
N VAL A 32 1.68 -55.15 33.20
CA VAL A 32 1.65 -54.61 34.56
C VAL A 32 1.21 -55.74 35.48
N THR A 33 2.08 -56.19 36.37
CA THR A 33 1.74 -57.12 37.44
C THR A 33 0.85 -56.39 38.43
N GLU A 34 -0.45 -56.67 38.40
CA GLU A 34 -1.40 -56.21 39.42
C GLU A 34 -1.15 -57.01 40.71
N VAL A 35 -0.60 -56.33 41.71
CA VAL A 35 -0.44 -56.88 43.07
C VAL A 35 -1.82 -56.85 43.72
N GLY A 36 -2.42 -58.03 43.90
CA GLY A 36 -3.68 -58.19 44.61
C GLY A 36 -3.54 -57.80 46.08
N LEU A 37 -4.25 -56.74 46.47
CA LEU A 37 -4.54 -56.41 47.86
C LEU A 37 -6.06 -56.52 48.08
N THR A 38 -6.42 -57.66 48.67
CA THR A 38 -7.49 -57.90 49.65
C THR A 38 -8.67 -56.92 49.75
N ASN A 39 -9.87 -57.47 49.51
CA ASN A 39 -11.19 -57.17 50.09
C ASN A 39 -11.52 -55.71 50.41
N SER A 40 -12.25 -55.07 49.49
CA SER A 40 -13.16 -53.96 49.78
C SER A 40 -14.48 -54.20 49.03
N PRO A 41 -15.64 -53.87 49.62
CA PRO A 41 -16.93 -54.12 48.98
C PRO A 41 -17.02 -53.35 47.67
N THR A 42 -17.27 -54.08 46.58
CA THR A 42 -17.45 -53.53 45.23
C THR A 42 -18.75 -52.73 45.21
N VAL A 43 -18.66 -51.42 45.41
CA VAL A 43 -19.70 -50.49 45.00
C VAL A 43 -19.71 -50.51 43.47
N LYS A 44 -20.68 -51.22 42.88
CA LYS A 44 -20.96 -51.13 41.44
C LYS A 44 -21.57 -49.75 41.15
N THR A 45 -20.74 -48.72 41.03
CA THR A 45 -21.17 -47.48 40.39
C THR A 45 -21.33 -47.76 38.91
N ASN A 46 -22.58 -47.77 38.43
CA ASN A 46 -22.90 -47.82 37.02
C ASN A 46 -22.44 -46.50 36.38
N VAL A 47 -21.18 -46.40 35.95
CA VAL A 47 -20.65 -45.22 35.26
C VAL A 47 -21.15 -45.26 33.82
N ILE A 48 -22.31 -44.64 33.60
CA ILE A 48 -22.82 -44.37 32.25
C ILE A 48 -22.00 -43.19 31.70
N VAL A 49 -20.97 -43.47 30.91
CA VAL A 49 -20.26 -42.43 30.15
C VAL A 49 -21.18 -41.94 29.03
N ARG A 50 -22.03 -40.96 29.33
CA ARG A 50 -22.71 -40.19 28.29
C ARG A 50 -21.66 -39.33 27.60
N ARG A 51 -21.21 -39.74 26.41
CA ARG A 51 -20.49 -38.85 25.50
C ARG A 51 -21.49 -37.78 25.06
N GLN A 52 -21.52 -36.65 25.77
CA GLN A 52 -22.15 -35.45 25.24
C GLN A 52 -21.29 -35.02 24.06
N PHE A 53 -21.82 -35.16 22.85
CA PHE A 53 -21.18 -34.60 21.67
C PHE A 53 -21.22 -33.08 21.83
N PHE A 54 -20.07 -32.50 22.13
CA PHE A 54 -19.91 -31.06 22.13
C PHE A 54 -19.88 -30.58 20.68
N THR A 55 -20.81 -29.69 20.35
CA THR A 55 -20.86 -29.03 19.04
C THR A 55 -20.82 -27.53 19.26
N TRP A 56 -19.89 -26.84 18.57
CA TRP A 56 -19.73 -25.39 18.68
C TRP A 56 -21.01 -24.61 18.34
N SER A 57 -21.84 -25.16 17.45
CA SER A 57 -23.15 -24.62 17.07
C SER A 57 -24.14 -24.52 18.24
N ASP A 58 -23.94 -25.28 19.32
CA ASP A 58 -24.84 -25.28 20.47
C ASP A 58 -24.54 -24.12 21.44
N ILE A 59 -23.37 -23.49 21.29
CA ILE A 59 -22.87 -22.42 22.16
C ILE A 59 -22.87 -21.10 21.40
N GLU A 60 -22.43 -21.11 20.14
CA GLU A 60 -22.39 -19.95 19.28
C GLU A 60 -23.82 -19.42 19.04
N SER A 61 -24.03 -18.14 19.35
CA SER A 61 -25.30 -17.47 19.13
C SER A 61 -25.03 -16.12 18.45
N PRO A 62 -25.87 -15.70 17.49
CA PRO A 62 -25.77 -14.36 16.89
C PRO A 62 -26.05 -13.24 17.91
N ASP A 63 -26.70 -13.56 19.04
CA ASP A 63 -26.89 -12.64 20.15
C ASP A 63 -25.75 -12.76 21.16
N TYR A 64 -24.89 -11.73 21.22
CA TYR A 64 -23.69 -11.74 22.06
C TYR A 64 -23.93 -11.99 23.56
N PRO A 65 -24.95 -11.39 24.22
CA PRO A 65 -25.30 -11.73 25.60
C PRO A 65 -25.60 -13.22 25.81
N THR A 66 -26.36 -13.83 24.90
CA THR A 66 -26.65 -15.27 24.91
C THR A 66 -25.38 -16.09 24.69
N PHE A 67 -24.52 -15.69 23.75
CA PHE A 67 -23.25 -16.37 23.49
C PHE A 67 -22.32 -16.35 24.71
N VAL A 68 -22.20 -15.20 25.39
CA VAL A 68 -21.43 -15.08 26.64
C VAL A 68 -22.02 -15.96 27.75
N ALA A 69 -23.34 -15.99 27.89
CA ALA A 69 -24.00 -16.85 28.87
C ALA A 69 -23.76 -18.34 28.59
N ASN A 70 -23.81 -18.76 27.33
CA ASN A 70 -23.53 -20.12 26.92
C ASN A 70 -22.07 -20.50 27.23
N LEU A 71 -21.11 -19.61 26.94
CA LEU A 71 -19.70 -19.83 27.29
C LEU A 71 -19.48 -19.94 28.81
N ARG A 72 -20.18 -19.14 29.61
CA ARG A 72 -20.12 -19.27 31.08
C ARG A 72 -20.77 -20.57 31.58
N SER A 73 -21.82 -21.04 30.92
CA SER A 73 -22.55 -22.26 31.32
C SER A 73 -21.72 -23.54 31.20
N ILE A 74 -20.65 -23.51 30.39
CA ILE A 74 -19.70 -24.62 30.21
C ILE A 74 -18.40 -24.42 31.02
N ASP A 75 -18.42 -23.52 32.01
CA ASP A 75 -17.26 -23.18 32.86
C ASP A 75 -16.03 -22.70 32.08
N CYS A 76 -16.24 -21.98 30.97
CA CYS A 76 -15.14 -21.36 30.22
C CYS A 76 -14.47 -20.26 31.08
N PRO A 77 -13.14 -20.21 31.17
CA PRO A 77 -12.43 -19.15 31.90
C PRO A 77 -12.78 -17.76 31.36
N GLU A 78 -13.04 -16.78 32.24
CA GLU A 78 -13.45 -15.43 31.82
C GLU A 78 -12.45 -14.75 30.87
N GLN A 79 -11.15 -15.06 30.99
CA GLN A 79 -10.14 -14.57 30.05
C GLN A 79 -10.34 -15.14 28.63
N THR A 80 -10.67 -16.43 28.52
CA THR A 80 -10.97 -17.07 27.24
C THR A 80 -12.26 -16.54 26.64
N ILE A 81 -13.29 -16.29 27.46
CA ILE A 81 -14.53 -15.64 27.02
C ILE A 81 -14.22 -14.25 26.45
N ARG A 82 -13.42 -13.46 27.15
CA ARG A 82 -12.98 -12.13 26.70
C ARG A 82 -12.27 -12.21 25.34
N ASP A 83 -11.31 -13.13 25.18
CA ASP A 83 -10.54 -13.27 23.95
C ASP A 83 -11.42 -13.67 22.76
N ILE A 84 -12.32 -14.64 22.95
CA ILE A 84 -13.27 -15.08 21.91
C ILE A 84 -14.19 -13.93 21.48
N ILE A 85 -14.82 -13.25 22.44
CA ILE A 85 -15.80 -12.20 22.15
C ILE A 85 -15.12 -10.97 21.53
N ILE A 86 -13.92 -10.60 21.99
CA ILE A 86 -13.17 -9.50 21.38
C ILE A 86 -12.78 -9.83 19.94
N ALA A 87 -12.29 -11.04 19.68
CA ALA A 87 -11.93 -11.46 18.33
C ALA A 87 -13.13 -11.44 17.38
N ASP A 88 -14.29 -11.95 17.83
CA ASP A 88 -15.49 -12.01 17.00
C ASP A 88 -16.10 -10.61 16.74
N VAL A 89 -16.24 -9.79 17.78
CA VAL A 89 -16.70 -8.40 17.63
C VAL A 89 -15.74 -7.59 16.76
N ASN A 90 -14.42 -7.75 16.90
CA ASN A 90 -13.47 -7.10 16.02
C ASN A 90 -13.64 -7.56 14.56
N THR A 91 -13.93 -8.85 14.32
CA THR A 91 -14.19 -9.39 12.98
C THR A 91 -15.45 -8.76 12.38
N LEU A 92 -16.54 -8.68 13.15
CA LEU A 92 -17.79 -8.05 12.73
C LEU A 92 -17.59 -6.58 12.36
N TYR A 93 -16.93 -5.81 13.22
CA TYR A 93 -16.70 -4.39 13.00
C TYR A 93 -15.65 -4.12 11.91
N SER A 94 -14.66 -5.00 11.73
CA SER A 94 -13.72 -4.92 10.60
C SER A 94 -14.45 -5.13 9.26
N LYS A 95 -15.37 -6.10 9.19
CA LYS A 95 -16.22 -6.32 8.02
C LYS A 95 -17.13 -5.13 7.74
N ARG A 96 -17.68 -4.52 8.79
CA ARG A 96 -18.51 -3.33 8.69
C ARG A 96 -17.73 -2.12 8.19
N LEU A 97 -16.55 -1.86 8.74
CA LEU A 97 -15.63 -0.83 8.27
C LEU A 97 -15.29 -1.04 6.78
N ALA A 98 -14.96 -2.28 6.38
CA ALA A 98 -14.64 -2.59 4.99
C ALA A 98 -15.82 -2.35 4.02
N THR A 99 -17.06 -2.42 4.49
CA THR A 99 -18.27 -2.26 3.66
C THR A 99 -18.79 -0.82 3.62
N GLU A 100 -18.77 -0.12 4.76
CA GLU A 100 -19.39 1.20 4.90
C GLU A 100 -18.43 2.37 4.68
N LEU A 101 -17.11 2.10 4.71
CA LEU A 101 -16.08 3.12 4.60
C LEU A 101 -15.53 3.22 3.17
N VAL A 102 -15.79 4.36 2.52
CA VAL A 102 -15.06 4.80 1.34
C VAL A 102 -13.76 5.43 1.82
N THR A 103 -12.65 4.71 1.73
CA THR A 103 -11.34 5.21 2.17
C THR A 103 -10.65 6.03 1.09
N ALA A 104 -9.67 6.82 1.50
CA ALA A 104 -8.73 7.49 0.61
C ALA A 104 -8.05 6.53 -0.37
N ASP A 105 -7.83 5.28 0.04
CA ASP A 105 -7.19 4.24 -0.77
C ASP A 105 -7.99 3.89 -2.03
N GLN A 106 -9.30 4.17 -2.04
CA GLN A 106 -10.13 4.02 -3.24
C GLN A 106 -9.80 5.07 -4.31
N GLN A 107 -9.25 6.23 -3.93
CA GLN A 107 -8.73 7.26 -4.83
C GLN A 107 -7.25 7.04 -5.15
N TRP A 108 -6.87 5.80 -5.41
CA TRP A 108 -5.49 5.36 -5.66
C TRP A 108 -4.76 6.09 -6.80
N TRP A 109 -5.45 6.86 -7.64
CA TRP A 109 -4.87 7.66 -8.72
C TRP A 109 -4.54 9.11 -8.30
N ARG A 110 -4.93 9.54 -7.10
CA ARG A 110 -4.64 10.88 -6.57
C ARG A 110 -3.46 10.86 -5.61
N SER A 111 -2.69 11.95 -5.60
CA SER A 111 -1.69 12.21 -4.54
C SER A 111 -2.34 12.55 -3.21
N GLU A 112 -3.27 13.50 -3.27
CA GLU A 112 -4.00 13.97 -2.12
C GLU A 112 -5.44 13.47 -2.27
N PRO A 113 -5.90 12.56 -1.39
CA PRO A 113 -7.30 12.17 -1.37
C PRO A 113 -8.17 13.40 -1.06
N ASP A 114 -9.40 13.40 -1.57
CA ASP A 114 -10.34 14.49 -1.33
C ASP A 114 -10.53 14.68 0.18
N SER A 115 -10.23 15.88 0.67
CA SER A 115 -10.28 16.22 2.09
C SER A 115 -11.67 15.98 2.68
N ASN A 116 -12.74 16.12 1.89
CA ASN A 116 -14.09 15.81 2.34
C ASN A 116 -14.29 14.30 2.54
N ILE A 117 -13.79 13.47 1.62
CA ILE A 117 -13.87 12.01 1.73
C ILE A 117 -13.05 11.54 2.93
N VAL A 118 -11.83 12.06 3.12
CA VAL A 118 -11.01 11.74 4.30
C VAL A 118 -11.73 12.13 5.58
N ARG A 119 -12.34 13.32 5.65
CA ARG A 119 -13.09 13.78 6.83
C ARG A 119 -14.30 12.91 7.12
N VAL A 120 -15.10 12.59 6.10
CA VAL A 120 -16.28 11.72 6.23
C VAL A 120 -15.86 10.31 6.67
N ALA A 121 -14.80 9.77 6.06
CA ALA A 121 -14.26 8.46 6.44
C ALA A 121 -13.75 8.46 7.89
N THR A 122 -12.97 9.48 8.28
CA THR A 122 -12.47 9.61 9.65
C THR A 122 -13.61 9.69 10.67
N GLN A 123 -14.66 10.46 10.37
CA GLN A 123 -15.82 10.58 11.26
C GLN A 123 -16.59 9.27 11.37
N LYS A 124 -16.84 8.59 10.24
CA LYS A 124 -17.52 7.29 10.24
C LYS A 124 -16.73 6.22 10.99
N SER A 125 -15.41 6.16 10.79
CA SER A 125 -14.53 5.24 11.53
C SER A 125 -14.65 5.45 13.03
N ARG A 126 -14.64 6.71 13.50
CA ARG A 126 -14.80 7.04 14.93
C ARG A 126 -16.15 6.56 15.49
N VAL A 127 -17.24 6.79 14.76
CA VAL A 127 -18.58 6.35 15.19
C VAL A 127 -18.63 4.83 15.30
N ILE A 128 -18.12 4.11 14.30
CA ILE A 128 -18.08 2.64 14.29
C ILE A 128 -17.19 2.11 15.44
N ASP A 129 -16.06 2.76 15.72
CA ASP A 129 -15.19 2.42 16.84
C ASP A 129 -15.83 2.69 18.21
N GLU A 130 -16.61 3.77 18.35
CA GLU A 130 -17.40 4.05 19.55
C GLU A 130 -18.49 3.00 19.78
N GLU A 131 -19.23 2.62 18.72
CA GLU A 131 -20.21 1.53 18.78
C GLU A 131 -19.56 0.20 19.20
N ARG A 132 -18.39 -0.13 18.63
CA ARG A 132 -17.60 -1.31 18.98
C ARG A 132 -17.23 -1.30 20.46
N ARG A 133 -16.68 -0.20 20.95
CA ARG A 133 -16.28 -0.06 22.37
C ARG A 133 -17.49 -0.13 23.30
N ASN A 134 -18.61 0.51 22.94
CA ASN A 134 -19.84 0.46 23.72
C ASN A 134 -20.40 -0.95 23.82
N LEU A 135 -20.35 -1.71 22.71
CA LEU A 135 -20.76 -3.12 22.70
C LEU A 135 -19.86 -3.96 23.62
N LEU A 136 -18.53 -3.84 23.48
CA LEU A 136 -17.58 -4.58 24.31
C LEU A 136 -17.71 -4.22 25.80
N THR A 137 -17.87 -2.94 26.12
CA THR A 137 -18.13 -2.49 27.49
C THR A 137 -19.42 -3.06 28.06
N ARG A 138 -20.48 -3.20 27.25
CA ARG A 138 -21.75 -3.81 27.68
C ARG A 138 -21.61 -5.31 27.93
N LEU A 139 -20.82 -6.02 27.12
CA LEU A 139 -20.67 -7.47 27.20
C LEU A 139 -19.68 -7.92 28.28
N LEU A 140 -18.58 -7.20 28.43
CA LEU A 140 -17.42 -7.61 29.22
C LEU A 140 -17.10 -6.66 30.40
N GLY A 141 -17.85 -5.56 30.53
CA GLY A 141 -17.65 -4.53 31.55
C GLY A 141 -16.58 -3.49 31.18
N ALA A 142 -16.51 -2.38 31.92
CA ALA A 142 -15.63 -1.23 31.63
C ALA A 142 -14.12 -1.56 31.58
N ASN A 143 -13.70 -2.67 32.19
CA ASN A 143 -12.29 -3.07 32.28
C ASN A 143 -11.89 -4.09 31.21
N TRP A 144 -12.69 -4.25 30.15
CA TRP A 144 -12.39 -5.18 29.07
C TRP A 144 -11.07 -4.84 28.36
N GLU A 145 -10.67 -3.57 28.37
CA GLU A 145 -9.39 -3.07 27.81
C GLU A 145 -8.17 -3.36 28.71
N THR A 146 -8.37 -3.69 29.98
CA THR A 146 -7.30 -3.83 30.99
C THR A 146 -6.77 -5.26 31.12
N GLY A 147 -7.40 -6.22 30.44
CA GLY A 147 -6.88 -7.58 30.33
C GLY A 147 -5.56 -7.61 29.55
N ASP A 148 -4.79 -8.69 29.71
CA ASP A 148 -3.56 -8.95 28.97
C ASP A 148 -3.88 -9.19 27.47
N LEU A 149 -4.32 -8.15 26.77
CA LEU A 149 -4.80 -8.13 25.38
C LEU A 149 -3.65 -8.25 24.37
N VAL A 150 -2.50 -8.80 24.78
CA VAL A 150 -1.23 -8.78 24.04
C VAL A 150 -0.92 -10.14 23.37
N SER A 151 -1.88 -11.05 23.24
CA SER A 151 -1.64 -12.34 22.57
C SER A 151 -2.41 -12.58 21.27
N LEU A 152 -3.14 -11.59 20.75
CA LEU A 152 -3.39 -11.56 19.31
C LEU A 152 -2.23 -10.78 18.69
N PRO A 153 -1.28 -11.45 18.01
CA PRO A 153 -0.28 -10.73 17.23
C PRO A 153 -1.03 -9.93 16.16
N ARG A 154 -1.32 -8.66 16.47
CA ARG A 154 -1.70 -7.71 15.44
C ARG A 154 -0.50 -7.68 14.51
N PRO A 155 -0.64 -8.06 13.23
CA PRO A 155 0.49 -8.05 12.33
C PRO A 155 1.14 -6.66 12.44
N SER A 156 2.42 -6.62 12.81
CA SER A 156 3.14 -5.38 13.12
C SER A 156 3.18 -4.41 11.92
N ARG A 157 2.73 -4.90 10.75
CA ARG A 157 2.56 -4.16 9.52
C ARG A 157 1.16 -4.46 8.97
N PRO A 158 0.33 -3.45 8.70
CA PRO A 158 -0.91 -3.68 7.95
C PRO A 158 -0.55 -4.29 6.59
N GLY A 159 -1.22 -5.40 6.24
CA GLY A 159 -1.04 -6.07 4.96
C GLY A 159 -1.43 -5.17 3.79
N VAL A 160 -0.99 -5.53 2.57
CA VAL A 160 -1.41 -4.81 1.36
C VAL A 160 -2.92 -5.00 1.17
N ALA A 161 -3.67 -3.91 1.14
CA ALA A 161 -5.13 -3.96 1.03
C ALA A 161 -5.57 -4.37 -0.39
N LEU A 162 -5.69 -5.67 -0.67
CA LEU A 162 -6.08 -6.17 -2.00
C LEU A 162 -7.60 -6.06 -2.22
N ASP A 163 -8.04 -4.88 -2.65
CA ASP A 163 -9.44 -4.47 -2.80
C ASP A 163 -9.80 -4.07 -4.25
N GLY A 164 -11.05 -3.64 -4.46
CA GLY A 164 -11.55 -3.25 -5.77
C GLY A 164 -11.91 -4.42 -6.70
N PRO A 165 -12.35 -4.13 -7.94
CA PRO A 165 -12.94 -5.12 -8.84
C PRO A 165 -11.96 -6.17 -9.37
N ILE A 166 -10.65 -5.86 -9.38
CA ILE A 166 -9.62 -6.75 -9.94
C ILE A 166 -8.87 -7.53 -8.83
N LEU A 167 -8.47 -6.86 -7.75
CA LEU A 167 -7.72 -7.51 -6.65
C LEU A 167 -8.63 -8.04 -5.53
N GLY A 168 -9.82 -7.48 -5.36
CA GLY A 168 -10.80 -7.92 -4.37
C GLY A 168 -11.27 -9.37 -4.55
N PRO A 169 -11.63 -9.81 -5.77
CA PRO A 169 -12.09 -11.18 -6.02
C PRO A 169 -11.00 -12.27 -6.03
N LEU A 170 -9.73 -11.94 -5.76
CA LEU A 170 -8.65 -12.93 -5.74
C LEU A 170 -8.91 -14.03 -4.70
N SER A 171 -8.51 -15.27 -5.00
CA SER A 171 -8.59 -16.37 -4.06
C SER A 171 -7.73 -16.10 -2.81
N GLN A 172 -8.08 -16.73 -1.69
CA GLN A 172 -7.32 -16.57 -0.44
C GLN A 172 -5.85 -16.97 -0.61
N ASP A 173 -5.56 -18.06 -1.32
CA ASP A 173 -4.20 -18.52 -1.58
C ASP A 173 -3.38 -17.48 -2.35
N ILE A 174 -3.98 -16.84 -3.37
CA ILE A 174 -3.32 -15.78 -4.14
C ILE A 174 -3.07 -14.56 -3.26
N LYS A 175 -4.06 -14.14 -2.45
CA LYS A 175 -3.90 -13.00 -1.53
C LYS A 175 -2.75 -13.24 -0.54
N GLN A 176 -2.69 -14.43 0.05
CA GLN A 176 -1.61 -14.82 0.95
C GLN A 176 -0.25 -14.85 0.24
N ALA A 177 -0.19 -15.36 -0.98
CA ALA A 177 1.05 -15.37 -1.76
C ALA A 177 1.55 -13.95 -2.09
N VAL A 178 0.65 -13.05 -2.51
CA VAL A 178 0.97 -11.64 -2.77
C VAL A 178 1.43 -10.93 -1.51
N GLU A 179 0.73 -11.13 -0.39
CA GLU A 179 1.10 -10.58 0.90
C GLU A 179 2.51 -11.03 1.32
N ALA A 180 2.79 -12.34 1.22
CA ALA A 180 4.10 -12.89 1.55
C ALA A 180 5.22 -12.33 0.64
N ILE A 181 4.95 -12.13 -0.66
CA ILE A 181 5.89 -11.47 -1.57
C ILE A 181 6.14 -10.02 -1.15
N SER A 182 5.09 -9.28 -0.82
CA SER A 182 5.17 -7.87 -0.43
C SER A 182 5.99 -7.68 0.86
N VAL A 183 5.76 -8.53 1.88
CA VAL A 183 6.50 -8.50 3.15
C VAL A 183 7.98 -8.79 2.91
N ARG A 184 8.31 -9.85 2.16
CA ARG A 184 9.70 -10.17 1.82
C ARG A 184 10.38 -9.09 0.99
N SER A 185 9.64 -8.42 0.10
CA SER A 185 10.15 -7.30 -0.68
C SER A 185 10.51 -6.11 0.22
N GLN A 186 9.61 -5.74 1.14
CA GLN A 186 9.84 -4.67 2.10
C GLN A 186 11.03 -4.97 3.02
N GLU A 187 11.15 -6.22 3.49
CA GLU A 187 12.29 -6.64 4.32
C GLU A 187 13.62 -6.53 3.58
N ARG A 188 13.70 -7.01 2.33
CA ARG A 188 14.91 -6.87 1.48
C ARG A 188 15.27 -5.41 1.26
N LEU A 189 14.28 -4.56 0.97
CA LEU A 189 14.49 -3.14 0.78
C LEU A 189 14.99 -2.46 2.06
N GLN A 190 14.34 -2.74 3.20
CA GLN A 190 14.72 -2.19 4.49
C GLN A 190 16.13 -2.63 4.89
N GLU A 191 16.47 -3.90 4.68
CA GLU A 191 17.82 -4.42 4.94
C GLU A 191 18.86 -3.70 4.08
N TYR A 192 18.59 -3.53 2.77
CA TYR A 192 19.45 -2.80 1.86
C TYR A 192 19.67 -1.35 2.30
N LEU A 193 18.60 -0.62 2.62
CA LEU A 193 18.67 0.77 3.09
C LEU A 193 19.40 0.87 4.44
N SER A 194 19.17 -0.06 5.36
CA SER A 194 19.85 -0.07 6.66
C SER A 194 21.36 -0.32 6.52
N LYS A 195 21.78 -1.18 5.59
CA LYS A 195 23.19 -1.44 5.28
C LYS A 195 23.85 -0.25 4.59
N ALA A 196 23.14 0.46 3.72
CA ALA A 196 23.63 1.67 3.07
C ALA A 196 23.85 2.79 4.09
N GLY A 197 22.85 3.03 4.96
CA GLY A 197 22.92 4.05 6.01
C GLY A 197 24.05 3.81 7.02
N LYS A 198 24.27 2.57 7.46
CA LYS A 198 25.38 2.21 8.37
C LYS A 198 26.78 2.40 7.78
N ARG A 199 26.88 2.41 6.44
CA ARG A 199 28.16 2.54 5.72
C ARG A 199 28.40 3.95 5.20
N GLU A 200 27.51 4.90 5.49
CA GLU A 200 27.47 6.25 4.90
C GLU A 200 27.61 6.23 3.37
N LYS A 201 27.19 5.13 2.74
CA LYS A 201 27.34 4.94 1.30
C LYS A 201 26.06 5.41 0.61
N ALA A 202 26.21 6.23 -0.42
CA ALA A 202 25.10 6.60 -1.29
C ALA A 202 24.40 5.34 -1.82
N THR A 203 23.08 5.33 -1.73
CA THR A 203 22.25 4.24 -2.23
C THR A 203 22.34 4.16 -3.75
N ASP A 204 22.60 2.97 -4.30
CA ASP A 204 22.73 2.77 -5.74
C ASP A 204 21.35 2.59 -6.37
N ALA A 205 21.00 3.47 -7.31
CA ALA A 205 19.74 3.42 -8.04
C ALA A 205 19.57 2.12 -8.85
N ALA A 206 20.67 1.54 -9.35
CA ALA A 206 20.64 0.29 -10.11
C ALA A 206 20.28 -0.91 -9.22
N ASP A 207 20.82 -0.97 -8.00
CA ASP A 207 20.48 -2.00 -7.02
C ASP A 207 19.00 -1.91 -6.60
N LEU A 208 18.50 -0.69 -6.35
CA LEU A 208 17.09 -0.46 -6.05
C LEU A 208 16.19 -0.88 -7.21
N ALA A 209 16.57 -0.58 -8.45
CA ALA A 209 15.86 -1.01 -9.64
C ALA A 209 15.81 -2.54 -9.75
N ARG A 210 16.92 -3.23 -9.44
CA ARG A 210 16.98 -4.70 -9.43
C ARG A 210 16.04 -5.29 -8.38
N LEU A 211 16.07 -4.83 -7.13
CA LEU A 211 15.19 -5.32 -6.05
C LEU A 211 13.70 -5.15 -6.39
N ARG A 212 13.35 -4.03 -7.03
CA ARG A 212 11.98 -3.75 -7.50
C ARG A 212 11.59 -4.68 -8.65
N GLN A 213 12.49 -4.91 -9.60
CA GLN A 213 12.26 -5.81 -10.73
C GLN A 213 12.04 -7.25 -10.25
N GLU A 214 12.88 -7.75 -9.35
CA GLU A 214 12.71 -9.09 -8.75
C GLU A 214 11.35 -9.24 -8.06
N THR A 215 10.87 -8.19 -7.38
CA THR A 215 9.55 -8.19 -6.74
C THR A 215 8.44 -8.28 -7.79
N ARG A 216 8.55 -7.53 -8.89
CA ARG A 216 7.59 -7.58 -10.00
C ARG A 216 7.54 -8.97 -10.64
N GLU A 217 8.68 -9.61 -10.84
CA GLU A 217 8.77 -10.96 -11.41
C GLU A 217 8.13 -12.01 -10.49
N GLN A 218 8.34 -11.91 -9.18
CA GLN A 218 7.67 -12.76 -8.20
C GLN A 218 6.16 -12.53 -8.18
N LEU A 219 5.70 -11.28 -8.33
CA LEU A 219 4.26 -11.00 -8.43
C LEU A 219 3.68 -11.53 -9.73
N ALA A 220 4.42 -11.44 -10.85
CA ALA A 220 4.00 -11.91 -12.16
C ALA A 220 3.86 -13.45 -12.24
N SER A 221 4.49 -14.21 -11.35
CA SER A 221 4.31 -15.67 -11.30
C SER A 221 3.01 -16.09 -10.57
N VAL A 222 2.39 -15.18 -9.83
CA VAL A 222 1.17 -15.43 -9.05
C VAL A 222 -0.05 -14.68 -9.62
N LEU A 223 0.17 -13.49 -10.17
CA LEU A 223 -0.87 -12.61 -10.70
C LEU A 223 -0.94 -12.68 -12.22
N SER A 224 -2.16 -12.62 -12.76
CA SER A 224 -2.35 -12.42 -14.20
C SER A 224 -1.84 -11.02 -14.62
N PRO A 225 -1.59 -10.77 -15.93
CA PRO A 225 -1.12 -9.47 -16.38
C PRO A 225 -2.02 -8.29 -15.95
N GLN A 226 -3.35 -8.47 -15.98
CA GLN A 226 -4.32 -7.46 -15.54
C GLN A 226 -4.28 -7.22 -14.03
N GLN A 227 -4.14 -8.29 -13.25
CA GLN A 227 -4.02 -8.20 -11.79
C GLN A 227 -2.69 -7.56 -11.37
N LEU A 228 -1.61 -7.88 -12.07
CA LEU A 228 -0.31 -7.28 -11.86
C LEU A 228 -0.34 -5.78 -12.17
N GLU A 229 -0.96 -5.37 -13.29
CA GLU A 229 -1.15 -3.95 -13.62
C GLU A 229 -1.90 -3.21 -12.50
N GLU A 230 -3.03 -3.75 -12.03
CA GLU A 230 -3.80 -3.13 -10.93
C GLU A 230 -2.98 -3.04 -9.64
N TYR A 231 -2.23 -4.09 -9.30
CA TYR A 231 -1.35 -4.08 -8.15
C TYR A 231 -0.28 -2.99 -8.27
N LEU A 232 0.35 -2.87 -9.45
CA LEU A 232 1.40 -1.89 -9.68
C LEU A 232 0.86 -0.45 -9.70
N LEU A 233 -0.32 -0.21 -10.25
CA LEU A 233 -1.01 1.09 -10.20
C LEU A 233 -1.22 1.57 -8.77
N ARG A 234 -1.51 0.65 -7.85
CA ARG A 234 -1.78 0.97 -6.44
C ARG A 234 -0.50 1.04 -5.60
N TYR A 235 0.44 0.12 -5.77
CA TYR A 235 1.53 -0.07 -4.80
C TYR A 235 2.94 0.13 -5.35
N SER A 236 3.11 0.33 -6.66
CA SER A 236 4.46 0.52 -7.22
C SER A 236 5.04 1.90 -6.92
N GLN A 237 6.38 1.99 -6.92
CA GLN A 237 7.07 3.28 -6.83
C GLN A 237 6.77 4.18 -8.03
N ASN A 238 6.70 3.62 -9.24
CA ASN A 238 6.41 4.38 -10.45
C ASN A 238 5.03 5.03 -10.37
N ALA A 239 4.01 4.29 -9.90
CA ALA A 239 2.70 4.86 -9.66
C ALA A 239 2.69 5.91 -8.55
N THR A 240 3.52 5.72 -7.52
CA THR A 240 3.68 6.71 -6.43
C THR A 240 4.32 8.01 -6.93
N ASN A 241 5.36 7.90 -7.77
CA ASN A 241 5.99 9.05 -8.40
C ASN A 241 5.03 9.76 -9.36
N LEU A 242 4.31 9.00 -10.19
CA LEU A 242 3.32 9.55 -11.10
C LEU A 242 2.18 10.25 -10.34
N ARG A 243 1.68 9.66 -9.25
CA ARG A 243 0.74 10.34 -8.36
C ARG A 243 1.32 11.66 -7.90
N ALA A 244 2.52 11.65 -7.33
CA ALA A 244 3.18 12.83 -6.78
C ALA A 244 3.28 13.96 -7.83
N GLU A 245 3.79 13.62 -9.01
CA GLU A 245 3.87 14.51 -10.18
C GLU A 245 2.51 15.12 -10.49
N MET A 246 1.49 14.29 -10.68
CA MET A 246 0.13 14.70 -11.01
C MET A 246 -0.53 15.51 -9.89
N GLY A 247 -0.15 15.27 -8.64
CA GLY A 247 -0.56 16.06 -7.48
C GLY A 247 -0.06 17.50 -7.53
N THR A 248 1.12 17.73 -8.11
CA THR A 248 1.63 19.09 -8.34
C THR A 248 0.86 19.83 -9.44
N LEU A 249 0.19 19.08 -10.32
CA LEU A 249 -0.66 19.59 -11.40
C LEU A 249 -2.10 19.77 -10.89
N LYS A 250 -2.32 20.60 -9.87
CA LYS A 250 -3.61 20.75 -9.16
C LYS A 250 -4.82 20.94 -10.09
N HIS A 251 -4.62 21.57 -11.23
CA HIS A 251 -5.68 21.87 -12.21
C HIS A 251 -5.84 20.80 -13.29
N PHE A 252 -4.98 19.78 -13.34
CA PHE A 252 -5.04 18.72 -14.34
C PHE A 252 -6.20 17.74 -14.11
N LYS A 253 -6.80 17.70 -12.90
CA LYS A 253 -8.00 16.91 -12.55
C LYS A 253 -8.05 15.53 -13.23
N ALA A 254 -6.97 14.76 -13.12
CA ALA A 254 -6.86 13.49 -13.82
C ALA A 254 -7.93 12.49 -13.38
N THR A 255 -8.50 11.80 -14.36
CA THR A 255 -9.40 10.66 -14.15
C THR A 255 -8.62 9.38 -13.82
N PRO A 256 -9.25 8.38 -13.18
CA PRO A 256 -8.62 7.06 -12.98
C PRO A 256 -8.12 6.44 -14.28
N GLU A 257 -8.87 6.62 -15.37
CA GLU A 257 -8.58 6.10 -16.70
C GLU A 257 -7.37 6.80 -17.34
N GLU A 258 -7.29 8.12 -17.23
CA GLU A 258 -6.12 8.90 -17.68
C GLU A 258 -4.87 8.54 -16.87
N PHE A 259 -4.99 8.38 -15.56
CA PHE A 259 -3.86 7.95 -14.74
C PHE A 259 -3.38 6.55 -15.15
N ARG A 260 -4.32 5.61 -15.32
CA ARG A 260 -4.01 4.25 -15.79
C ARG A 260 -3.37 4.25 -17.17
N SER A 261 -3.87 5.07 -18.10
CA SER A 261 -3.32 5.13 -19.46
C SER A 261 -1.91 5.69 -19.47
N ILE A 262 -1.63 6.77 -18.72
CA ILE A 262 -0.28 7.31 -18.55
C ILE A 262 0.63 6.26 -17.93
N PHE A 263 0.24 5.68 -16.78
CA PHE A 263 1.07 4.68 -16.10
C PHE A 263 1.44 3.51 -17.01
N ARG A 264 0.47 2.98 -17.77
CA ARG A 264 0.69 1.86 -18.69
C ARG A 264 1.73 2.18 -19.74
N VAL A 265 1.73 3.41 -20.26
CA VAL A 265 2.69 3.81 -21.31
C VAL A 265 4.03 4.28 -20.75
N THR A 266 4.11 4.73 -19.49
CA THR A 266 5.36 5.25 -18.90
C THR A 266 6.14 4.22 -18.08
N ASP A 267 5.50 3.21 -17.49
CA ASP A 267 6.11 2.31 -16.50
C ASP A 267 7.41 1.65 -16.98
N SER A 268 7.46 1.20 -18.23
CA SER A 268 8.66 0.57 -18.80
C SER A 268 9.80 1.57 -19.07
N TYR A 269 9.47 2.83 -19.42
CA TYR A 269 10.44 3.90 -19.59
C TYR A 269 10.99 4.34 -18.24
N ASP A 270 10.12 4.51 -17.24
CA ASP A 270 10.51 4.91 -15.87
C ASP A 270 11.46 3.87 -15.24
N GLN A 271 11.25 2.58 -15.50
CA GLN A 271 12.17 1.51 -15.09
C GLN A 271 13.55 1.61 -15.76
N GLN A 272 13.59 1.93 -17.05
CA GLN A 272 14.86 2.09 -17.78
C GLN A 272 15.61 3.34 -17.31
N LEU A 273 14.89 4.45 -17.13
CA LEU A 273 15.44 5.70 -16.59
C LEU A 273 16.03 5.50 -15.20
N LEU A 274 15.37 4.74 -14.33
CA LEU A 274 15.89 4.43 -12.99
C LEU A 274 17.21 3.64 -13.06
N LYS A 275 17.35 2.69 -13.98
CA LYS A 275 18.61 1.95 -14.19
C LYS A 275 19.75 2.85 -14.65
N LEU A 276 19.43 3.94 -15.35
CA LEU A 276 20.39 4.93 -15.85
C LEU A 276 20.70 6.06 -14.87
N ALA A 277 20.01 6.16 -13.73
CA ALA A 277 20.12 7.31 -12.82
C ALA A 277 21.53 7.51 -12.24
N GLY A 278 22.34 6.45 -12.10
CA GLY A 278 23.74 6.53 -11.66
C GLY A 278 24.76 6.75 -12.79
N ARG A 279 24.31 6.79 -14.05
CA ARG A 279 25.17 6.80 -15.23
C ARG A 279 25.39 8.24 -15.73
N THR A 280 26.61 8.75 -15.52
CA THR A 280 26.97 10.15 -15.81
C THR A 280 27.81 10.35 -17.07
N ASP A 281 28.17 9.27 -17.79
CA ASP A 281 28.88 9.39 -19.07
C ASP A 281 27.99 10.01 -20.17
N PRO A 282 28.58 10.65 -21.20
CA PRO A 282 27.83 11.26 -22.29
C PRO A 282 26.84 10.32 -22.99
N ASN A 283 27.18 9.03 -23.13
CA ASN A 283 26.28 8.04 -23.72
C ASN A 283 25.06 7.79 -22.81
N GLY A 284 25.26 7.66 -21.49
CA GLY A 284 24.16 7.57 -20.53
C GLY A 284 23.28 8.82 -20.49
N ALA A 285 23.85 10.02 -20.70
CA ALA A 285 23.06 11.24 -20.83
C ALA A 285 22.22 11.27 -22.12
N LEU A 286 22.76 10.80 -23.24
CA LEU A 286 22.03 10.69 -24.50
C LEU A 286 20.88 9.68 -24.39
N GLU A 287 21.15 8.49 -23.82
CA GLU A 287 20.16 7.42 -23.64
C GLU A 287 18.99 7.85 -22.74
N ARG A 288 19.27 8.62 -21.68
CA ARG A 288 18.21 9.22 -20.85
C ARG A 288 17.34 10.19 -21.65
N ARG A 289 17.95 11.10 -22.41
CA ARG A 289 17.19 12.04 -23.26
C ARG A 289 16.32 11.33 -24.29
N THR A 290 16.81 10.25 -24.91
CA THR A 290 16.02 9.49 -25.88
C THR A 290 14.84 8.77 -25.22
N LEU A 291 15.03 8.23 -24.02
CA LEU A 291 13.95 7.61 -23.25
C LEU A 291 12.92 8.63 -22.76
N GLU A 292 13.35 9.80 -22.30
CA GLU A 292 12.47 10.90 -21.91
C GLU A 292 11.62 11.39 -23.09
N GLN A 293 12.22 11.59 -24.26
CA GLN A 293 11.49 11.96 -25.47
C GLN A 293 10.48 10.88 -25.90
N ALA A 294 10.87 9.60 -25.85
CA ALA A 294 9.97 8.49 -26.18
C ALA A 294 8.81 8.41 -25.19
N ARG A 295 9.08 8.60 -23.89
CA ARG A 295 8.07 8.65 -22.83
C ARG A 295 7.07 9.78 -23.09
N ASP A 296 7.54 10.98 -23.44
CA ASP A 296 6.66 12.13 -23.72
C ASP A 296 5.76 11.90 -24.94
N ILE A 297 6.29 11.30 -26.01
CA ILE A 297 5.51 10.92 -27.19
C ILE A 297 4.44 9.89 -26.82
N ALA A 298 4.77 8.92 -25.96
CA ALA A 298 3.83 7.92 -25.49
C ALA A 298 2.70 8.53 -24.65
N ILE A 299 3.02 9.48 -23.76
CA ILE A 299 2.02 10.23 -22.98
C ILE A 299 1.10 11.03 -23.91
N ARG A 300 1.67 11.74 -24.90
CA ARG A 300 0.89 12.50 -25.88
C ARG A 300 -0.10 11.61 -26.64
N THR A 301 0.33 10.40 -27.00
CA THR A 301 -0.51 9.42 -27.69
C THR A 301 -1.63 8.91 -26.78
N ALA A 302 -1.33 8.65 -25.50
CA ALA A 302 -2.29 8.14 -24.53
C ALA A 302 -3.36 9.17 -24.12
N LEU A 303 -2.98 10.44 -24.01
CA LEU A 303 -3.88 11.53 -23.61
C LEU A 303 -4.61 12.19 -24.78
N GLY A 304 -4.04 12.12 -25.98
CA GLY A 304 -4.48 12.93 -27.12
C GLY A 304 -3.94 14.37 -27.06
N ALA A 305 -3.98 15.06 -28.20
CA ALA A 305 -3.26 16.32 -28.39
C ALA A 305 -3.72 17.45 -27.44
N GLU A 306 -5.03 17.63 -27.27
CA GLU A 306 -5.57 18.69 -26.43
C GLU A 306 -5.22 18.48 -24.95
N ARG A 307 -5.46 17.27 -24.45
CA ARG A 307 -5.22 16.93 -23.05
C ARG A 307 -3.73 16.90 -22.72
N TYR A 308 -2.89 16.45 -23.65
CA TYR A 308 -1.45 16.55 -23.54
C TYR A 308 -0.96 17.99 -23.46
N ASN A 309 -1.53 18.92 -24.26
CA ASN A 309 -1.15 20.33 -24.16
C ASN A 309 -1.46 20.90 -22.76
N GLN A 310 -2.61 20.55 -22.17
CA GLN A 310 -2.93 20.94 -20.79
C GLN A 310 -1.93 20.33 -19.79
N TYR A 311 -1.60 19.05 -19.95
CA TYR A 311 -0.60 18.35 -19.14
C TYR A 311 0.75 19.07 -19.18
N VAL A 312 1.27 19.39 -20.37
CA VAL A 312 2.55 20.09 -20.55
C VAL A 312 2.52 21.50 -19.98
N LEU A 313 1.47 22.28 -20.26
CA LEU A 313 1.36 23.66 -19.74
C LEU A 313 1.38 23.67 -18.21
N LEU A 314 0.71 22.72 -17.55
CA LEU A 314 0.70 22.66 -16.09
C LEU A 314 2.03 22.25 -15.46
N HIS A 315 2.99 21.75 -16.23
CA HIS A 315 4.37 21.54 -15.74
C HIS A 315 5.15 22.85 -15.63
N ASP A 316 4.76 23.88 -16.39
CA ASP A 316 5.38 25.21 -16.30
C ASP A 316 4.89 25.93 -15.04
N PRO A 317 5.79 26.30 -14.10
CA PRO A 317 5.42 27.09 -12.92
C PRO A 317 4.70 28.39 -13.28
N LEU A 318 5.10 29.09 -14.34
CA LEU A 318 4.49 30.37 -14.74
C LEU A 318 3.04 30.18 -15.17
N TYR A 319 2.73 29.07 -15.84
CA TYR A 319 1.35 28.76 -16.23
C TYR A 319 0.50 28.38 -15.02
N ARG A 320 1.05 27.66 -14.05
CA ARG A 320 0.34 27.36 -12.79
C ARG A 320 -0.02 28.62 -12.02
N ASP A 321 0.90 29.57 -11.93
CA ASP A 321 0.66 30.86 -11.26
C ASP A 321 -0.40 31.68 -12.00
N ALA A 322 -0.32 31.72 -13.34
CA ALA A 322 -1.33 32.37 -14.18
C ALA A 322 -2.73 31.74 -14.02
N PHE A 323 -2.80 30.41 -13.96
CA PHE A 323 -4.06 29.69 -13.74
C PHE A 323 -4.64 29.97 -12.36
N ALA A 324 -3.81 30.00 -11.31
CA ALA A 324 -4.24 30.32 -9.96
C ALA A 324 -4.80 31.75 -9.87
N ALA A 325 -4.14 32.73 -10.50
CA ALA A 325 -4.62 34.11 -10.55
C ALA A 325 -5.96 34.22 -11.29
N ALA A 326 -6.07 33.60 -12.47
CA ALA A 326 -7.31 33.54 -13.25
C ALA A 326 -8.47 32.91 -12.46
N GLN A 327 -8.18 31.83 -11.72
CA GLN A 327 -9.18 31.16 -10.89
C GLN A 327 -9.64 32.02 -9.72
N GLN A 328 -8.74 32.77 -9.07
CA GLN A 328 -9.08 33.70 -7.99
C GLN A 328 -9.95 34.86 -8.48
N ALA A 329 -9.74 35.32 -9.72
CA ALA A 329 -10.55 36.33 -10.37
C ALA A 329 -11.92 35.81 -10.87
N GLY A 330 -12.15 34.49 -10.87
CA GLY A 330 -13.38 33.88 -11.38
C GLY A 330 -13.41 33.72 -12.90
N THR A 331 -12.28 33.91 -13.59
CA THR A 331 -12.15 33.84 -15.06
C THR A 331 -11.05 32.86 -15.48
N PRO A 332 -11.20 31.54 -15.21
CA PRO A 332 -10.16 30.54 -15.48
C PRO A 332 -9.75 30.47 -16.96
N GLU A 333 -10.59 30.90 -17.89
CA GLU A 333 -10.32 30.97 -19.32
C GLU A 333 -9.20 31.99 -19.65
N ALA A 334 -9.01 33.00 -18.80
CA ALA A 334 -7.95 34.01 -18.94
C ALA A 334 -6.55 33.47 -18.63
N ALA A 335 -6.42 32.28 -18.02
CA ALA A 335 -5.14 31.71 -17.59
C ALA A 335 -4.08 31.70 -18.70
N ARG A 336 -4.49 31.37 -19.93
CA ARG A 336 -3.58 31.34 -21.08
C ARG A 336 -3.11 32.73 -21.48
N ALA A 337 -4.00 33.72 -21.49
CA ALA A 337 -3.64 35.10 -21.80
C ALA A 337 -2.68 35.67 -20.75
N ILE A 338 -2.97 35.45 -19.46
CA ILE A 338 -2.09 35.86 -18.34
C ILE A 338 -0.72 35.18 -18.46
N TYR A 339 -0.68 33.90 -18.82
CA TYR A 339 0.57 33.18 -19.05
C TYR A 339 1.39 33.81 -20.19
N GLU A 340 0.75 34.07 -21.34
CA GLU A 340 1.42 34.68 -22.50
C GLU A 340 1.94 36.09 -22.18
N ILE A 341 1.18 36.89 -21.42
CA ILE A 341 1.61 38.20 -20.91
C ILE A 341 2.84 38.03 -20.02
N ASN A 342 2.79 37.15 -19.01
CA ASN A 342 3.89 36.92 -18.08
C ASN A 342 5.16 36.43 -18.80
N LEU A 343 5.02 35.58 -19.83
CA LEU A 343 6.13 35.10 -20.65
C LEU A 343 6.79 36.25 -21.42
N ALA A 344 5.99 37.08 -22.08
CA ALA A 344 6.48 38.25 -22.82
C ALA A 344 7.18 39.25 -21.89
N THR A 345 6.57 39.55 -20.74
CA THR A 345 7.15 40.42 -19.71
C THR A 345 8.49 39.87 -19.20
N ALA A 346 8.61 38.56 -18.96
CA ALA A 346 9.86 37.96 -18.51
C ALA A 346 10.99 38.11 -19.57
N GLN A 347 10.65 37.97 -20.85
CA GLN A 347 11.60 38.19 -21.94
C GLN A 347 12.04 39.66 -22.04
N GLU A 348 11.13 40.61 -21.89
CA GLU A 348 11.44 42.05 -21.86
C GLU A 348 12.31 42.43 -20.67
N GLN A 349 11.98 41.94 -19.47
CA GLN A 349 12.80 42.15 -18.28
C GLN A 349 14.21 41.58 -18.44
N ALA A 350 14.35 40.38 -19.01
CA ALA A 350 15.65 39.78 -19.31
C ALA A 350 16.46 40.65 -20.29
N SER A 351 15.79 41.15 -21.33
CA SER A 351 16.39 42.07 -22.32
C SER A 351 16.86 43.37 -21.66
N ALA A 352 16.03 44.01 -20.85
CA ALA A 352 16.36 45.24 -20.11
C ALA A 352 17.52 45.03 -19.12
N ARG A 353 17.58 43.87 -18.45
CA ARG A 353 18.67 43.52 -17.53
C ARG A 353 20.00 43.29 -18.26
N SER A 354 19.96 42.65 -19.43
CA SER A 354 21.14 42.38 -20.26
C SER A 354 21.67 43.60 -21.00
N ASN A 355 20.88 44.69 -21.09
CA ASN A 355 21.27 45.89 -21.81
C ASN A 355 22.39 46.65 -21.07
N THR A 356 23.58 46.66 -21.67
CA THR A 356 24.79 47.33 -21.17
C THR A 356 24.81 48.83 -21.44
N ASN A 357 23.95 49.34 -22.33
CA ASN A 357 23.87 50.77 -22.67
C ASN A 357 23.06 51.59 -21.67
N MET A 358 22.49 50.95 -20.64
CA MET A 358 21.67 51.61 -19.62
C MET A 358 22.40 51.78 -18.30
N THR A 359 22.28 52.97 -17.70
CA THR A 359 22.68 53.19 -16.31
C THR A 359 21.80 52.39 -15.34
N SER A 360 22.27 52.19 -14.10
CA SER A 360 21.49 51.47 -13.07
C SER A 360 20.12 52.10 -12.83
N GLN A 361 20.06 53.43 -12.69
CA GLN A 361 18.79 54.15 -12.47
C GLN A 361 17.82 54.03 -13.66
N GLN A 362 18.32 54.10 -14.89
CA GLN A 362 17.48 53.90 -16.09
C GLN A 362 16.94 52.47 -16.17
N ARG A 363 17.77 51.48 -15.83
CA ARG A 363 17.36 50.07 -15.81
C ARG A 363 16.25 49.85 -14.78
N ASP A 364 16.38 50.42 -13.58
CA ASP A 364 15.36 50.30 -12.55
C ASP A 364 14.03 50.96 -12.96
N PHE A 365 14.09 52.09 -13.66
CA PHE A 365 12.88 52.76 -14.17
C PHE A 365 12.19 51.94 -15.27
N GLU A 366 12.94 51.40 -16.23
CA GLU A 366 12.40 50.53 -17.28
C GLU A 366 11.77 49.27 -16.69
N LEU A 367 12.42 48.63 -15.72
CA LEU A 367 11.87 47.45 -15.04
C LEU A 367 10.54 47.76 -14.34
N LYS A 368 10.43 48.91 -13.66
CA LYS A 368 9.17 49.36 -13.06
C LYS A 368 8.09 49.66 -14.09
N ARG A 369 8.45 50.21 -15.26
CA ARG A 369 7.48 50.44 -16.34
C ARG A 369 6.92 49.12 -16.87
N ILE A 370 7.81 48.16 -17.15
CA ILE A 370 7.44 46.82 -17.61
C ILE A 370 6.52 46.12 -16.59
N GLU A 371 6.81 46.23 -15.29
CA GLU A 371 5.96 45.69 -14.22
C GLU A 371 4.56 46.33 -14.19
N LEU A 372 4.45 47.65 -14.35
CA LEU A 372 3.16 48.34 -14.43
C LEU A 372 2.35 47.94 -15.66
N GLU A 373 3.01 47.78 -16.81
CA GLU A 373 2.38 47.31 -18.04
C GLU A 373 1.85 45.88 -17.89
N GLN A 374 2.63 44.99 -17.25
CA GLN A 374 2.21 43.63 -16.93
C GLN A 374 0.97 43.62 -16.04
N LEU A 375 0.95 44.40 -14.95
CA LEU A 375 -0.20 44.48 -14.05
C LEU A 375 -1.46 44.96 -14.77
N ARG A 376 -1.33 45.97 -15.63
CA ARG A 376 -2.45 46.49 -16.43
C ARG A 376 -2.95 45.47 -17.44
N ALA A 377 -2.05 44.78 -18.14
CA ALA A 377 -2.42 43.75 -19.11
C ALA A 377 -3.10 42.55 -18.44
N ASN A 378 -2.59 42.10 -17.29
CA ASN A 378 -3.20 41.02 -16.51
C ASN A 378 -4.59 41.42 -15.98
N ALA A 379 -4.76 42.66 -15.51
CA ALA A 379 -6.07 43.16 -15.08
C ALA A 379 -7.08 43.13 -16.24
N LEU A 380 -6.69 43.60 -17.43
CA LEU A 380 -7.54 43.56 -18.62
C LEU A 380 -7.89 42.13 -19.05
N ALA A 381 -6.96 41.18 -18.89
CA ALA A 381 -7.22 39.78 -19.21
C ALA A 381 -8.21 39.12 -18.24
N MET A 382 -8.25 39.57 -16.98
CA MET A 382 -9.16 39.04 -15.95
C MET A 382 -10.57 39.63 -15.99
N GLY A 383 -10.81 40.71 -16.75
CA GLY A 383 -12.12 41.36 -16.87
C GLY A 383 -12.30 42.50 -15.88
#